data_AF-A0A942WF61-F1
#
_entry.id   AF-A0A942WF61-F1
#
_cell.length_a   1.000
_cell.length_b   1.000
_cell.length_c   1.000
_cell.angle_alpha   90.00
_cell.angle_beta   90.00
_cell.angle_gamma   90.00
#
_symmetry.space_group_name_H-M   'P 1'
#
loop_
_entity.id
_entity.type
_entity.pdbx_description
1 polymer ?
#
loop_
_entity_poly.entity_id
_entity_poly.type
_entity_poly.pdbx_seq_one_letter_code
_entity_poly.pdbx_strand_id
1 'polypeptide(L)'
;MSELSFNEFDKIGSVIYVDTNQVLIEVEENEKISLLKVGSIVAIQTTRKFEFTIGLIDKVRRKANELLTLDNFMDEYDEDFEYEYVSSDIIQISLIGTYKTVDGDDKNIFKRGIDTFPQISHNCYSINGDNLNSFMNIIGDKVSSEKQLEIGTFAIDNSARAILDGDKFFQRHASILGSTGSGKSWCVANLIEEASKLNNPNMLIFDLHGEYKSLCEAENKYAEYYKIAGPGDLEKQDEKYVFLPYWLLNRDEMLSMILDRSDNNAPNQASRFTFHVRNLKEDTLKKENKSEVLNTFTVDSPIPFDIKDLVVKLKDDDTKKGIGANGREVKGEWEGKLTRFISRFETKILDKRYGFLFQPNSNTLKYEWLSILLCRLIGTNDEKKGIKIIDFSEVPSDVLPIVTGIIARLLFEVQIWMDEKERTPFAILCDEAHLYLPIKEDADNIQKQALWNFERIAKEGRKYGISLVVISQRPSDVSKTILSQCNNFLVLRLSNDRDKSVIKSLLPDALKGILDQLPILDIGEAIAVGDAILLPSRIKLKVPQLKPISATKDFWSEWDNKKVDNIAIAKAVENMRCQTKK
;
A
#
# COMPACT_ATOMS: atom_id res chain seq x y z
N MET A 1 10.88 -20.43 22.65
CA MET A 1 10.52 -21.62 21.85
C MET A 1 11.72 -22.55 21.77
N SER A 2 11.50 -23.79 21.31
CA SER A 2 12.52 -24.82 21.09
C SER A 2 13.49 -24.45 19.96
N GLU A 3 14.75 -24.85 20.10
CA GLU A 3 15.76 -24.80 19.02
C GLU A 3 15.33 -25.72 17.86
N LEU A 4 15.79 -25.44 16.64
CA LEU A 4 15.61 -26.38 15.54
C LEU A 4 16.26 -27.72 15.89
N SER A 5 15.46 -28.77 16.01
CA SER A 5 15.91 -30.12 16.34
C SER A 5 15.51 -31.07 15.22
N PHE A 6 16.49 -31.66 14.56
CA PHE A 6 16.26 -32.58 13.44
C PHE A 6 16.49 -34.03 13.87
N ASN A 7 15.55 -34.90 13.51
CA ASN A 7 15.65 -36.34 13.68
C ASN A 7 15.97 -37.02 12.32
N GLU A 8 16.25 -38.33 12.34
CA GLU A 8 16.48 -39.13 11.12
C GLU A 8 15.31 -39.05 10.12
N PHE A 9 14.08 -38.86 10.60
CA PHE A 9 12.90 -38.67 9.74
C PHE A 9 12.93 -37.36 8.94
N ASP A 10 13.58 -36.32 9.47
CA ASP A 10 13.69 -35.02 8.81
C ASP A 10 14.79 -35.02 7.73
N LYS A 11 15.70 -36.00 7.75
CA LYS A 11 16.78 -36.11 6.77
C LYS A 11 16.21 -36.44 5.38
N ILE A 12 16.51 -35.56 4.43
CA ILE A 12 16.12 -35.71 3.01
C ILE A 12 17.21 -36.44 2.23
N GLY A 13 18.47 -36.04 2.42
CA GLY A 13 19.58 -36.56 1.65
C GLY A 13 20.87 -35.79 1.87
N SER A 14 21.78 -35.85 0.90
CA SER A 14 23.12 -35.25 1.03
C SER A 14 23.51 -34.36 -0.14
N VAL A 15 24.38 -33.39 0.14
CA VAL A 15 24.87 -32.42 -0.84
C VAL A 15 25.79 -33.08 -1.86
N ILE A 16 25.46 -32.97 -3.15
CA ILE A 16 26.30 -33.48 -4.25
C ILE A 16 27.00 -32.36 -5.04
N TYR A 17 26.45 -31.14 -5.02
CA TYR A 17 26.99 -29.99 -5.74
C TYR A 17 26.65 -28.69 -5.02
N VAL A 18 27.61 -27.77 -4.98
CA VAL A 18 27.46 -26.45 -4.35
C VAL A 18 27.94 -25.38 -5.32
N ASP A 19 27.08 -24.41 -5.58
CA ASP A 19 27.35 -23.15 -6.24
C ASP A 19 27.06 -22.00 -5.27
N THR A 20 27.51 -20.80 -5.62
CA THR A 20 27.30 -19.54 -4.91
C THR A 20 25.87 -19.27 -4.49
N ASN A 21 24.87 -19.65 -5.31
CA ASN A 21 23.46 -19.41 -4.98
C ASN A 21 22.61 -20.68 -4.89
N GLN A 22 23.16 -21.83 -5.31
CA GLN A 22 22.38 -23.06 -5.49
C GLN A 22 23.12 -24.28 -4.99
N VAL A 23 22.35 -25.22 -4.46
CA VAL A 23 22.85 -26.53 -4.02
C VAL A 23 22.01 -27.62 -4.64
N LEU A 24 22.65 -28.69 -5.09
CA LEU A 24 21.96 -29.91 -5.48
C LEU A 24 22.10 -30.95 -4.37
N ILE A 25 20.97 -31.52 -3.98
CA ILE A 25 20.90 -32.61 -3.01
C ILE A 25 20.42 -33.85 -3.73
N GLU A 26 21.13 -34.94 -3.52
CA GLU A 26 20.67 -36.29 -3.87
C GLU A 26 19.83 -36.82 -2.71
N VAL A 27 18.61 -37.23 -3.02
CA VAL A 27 17.66 -37.75 -2.02
C VAL A 27 17.99 -39.22 -1.75
N GLU A 28 18.13 -39.59 -0.48
CA GLU A 28 18.50 -40.96 -0.08
C GLU A 28 17.31 -41.94 -0.12
N GLU A 29 16.09 -41.47 0.12
CA GLU A 29 14.86 -42.30 0.12
C GLU A 29 13.84 -41.80 -0.91
N ASN A 30 13.55 -42.63 -1.92
CA ASN A 30 12.61 -42.31 -3.00
C ASN A 30 11.19 -41.98 -2.50
N GLU A 31 10.75 -42.58 -1.39
CA GLU A 31 9.42 -42.34 -0.82
C GLU A 31 9.25 -40.89 -0.30
N LYS A 32 10.32 -40.28 0.24
CA LYS A 32 10.30 -38.93 0.83
C LYS A 32 10.08 -37.82 -0.21
N ILE A 33 10.37 -38.05 -1.49
CA ILE A 33 10.15 -37.04 -2.53
C ILE A 33 8.69 -36.72 -2.76
N SER A 34 7.81 -37.70 -2.58
CA SER A 34 6.37 -37.47 -2.71
C SER A 34 5.87 -36.38 -1.74
N LEU A 35 6.61 -36.15 -0.65
CA LEU A 35 6.33 -35.15 0.38
C LEU A 35 7.01 -33.81 0.10
N LEU A 36 8.05 -33.78 -0.74
CA LEU A 36 8.81 -32.56 -1.05
C LEU A 36 8.10 -31.74 -2.13
N LYS A 37 7.76 -30.49 -1.79
CA LYS A 37 7.13 -29.54 -2.71
C LYS A 37 8.08 -28.40 -3.05
N VAL A 38 7.96 -27.84 -4.26
CA VAL A 38 8.63 -26.58 -4.60
C VAL A 38 8.17 -25.51 -3.62
N GLY A 39 9.13 -24.76 -3.06
CA GLY A 39 8.93 -23.79 -1.99
C GLY A 39 8.99 -24.37 -0.57
N SER A 40 9.28 -25.67 -0.40
CA SER A 40 9.56 -26.22 0.94
C SER A 40 10.90 -25.70 1.47
N ILE A 41 10.96 -25.49 2.79
CA ILE A 41 12.15 -24.96 3.47
C ILE A 41 13.00 -26.13 3.95
N VAL A 42 14.31 -25.98 3.76
CA VAL A 42 15.30 -26.98 4.13
C VAL A 42 16.46 -26.36 4.87
N ALA A 43 17.04 -27.12 5.79
CA ALA A 43 18.25 -26.77 6.54
C ALA A 43 19.38 -27.71 6.15
N ILE A 44 20.49 -27.15 5.69
CA ILE A 44 21.70 -27.87 5.32
C ILE A 44 22.72 -27.65 6.43
N GLN A 45 23.27 -28.74 6.96
CA GLN A 45 24.29 -28.65 8.00
C GLN A 45 25.55 -27.94 7.45
N THR A 46 26.13 -27.05 8.25
CA THR A 46 27.43 -26.42 7.91
C THR A 46 28.57 -27.12 8.66
N THR A 47 29.82 -26.69 8.40
CA THR A 47 30.99 -27.18 9.14
C THR A 47 30.96 -26.77 10.62
N ARG A 48 30.12 -25.80 11.00
CA ARG A 48 29.92 -25.34 12.38
C ARG A 48 28.69 -26.01 12.99
N LYS A 49 28.87 -26.64 14.16
CA LYS A 49 27.82 -27.45 14.81
C LYS A 49 26.52 -26.70 15.14
N PHE A 50 26.58 -25.39 15.34
CA PHE A 50 25.45 -24.55 15.76
C PHE A 50 24.90 -23.67 14.62
N GLU A 51 25.25 -24.00 13.38
CA GLU A 51 24.96 -23.18 12.21
C GLU A 51 24.41 -24.05 11.08
N PHE A 52 23.24 -23.66 10.57
CA PHE A 52 22.57 -24.27 9.43
C PHE A 52 22.42 -23.26 8.31
N THR A 53 22.63 -23.72 7.09
CA THR A 53 22.33 -22.96 5.88
C THR A 53 20.90 -23.27 5.45
N ILE A 54 20.05 -22.25 5.41
CA ILE A 54 18.63 -22.38 5.05
C ILE A 54 18.44 -22.08 3.57
N GLY A 55 17.65 -22.91 2.90
CA GLY A 55 17.28 -22.74 1.50
C GLY A 55 15.83 -23.08 1.20
N LEU A 56 15.40 -22.77 -0.02
CA LEU A 56 14.11 -23.16 -0.57
C LEU A 56 14.31 -24.13 -1.74
N ILE A 57 13.46 -25.15 -1.83
CA ILE A 57 13.44 -26.06 -2.97
C ILE A 57 12.88 -25.32 -4.19
N ASP A 58 13.71 -25.11 -5.21
CA ASP A 58 13.31 -24.47 -6.46
C ASP A 58 12.73 -25.48 -7.45
N LYS A 59 13.34 -26.66 -7.51
CA LYS A 59 13.03 -27.65 -8.53
C LYS A 59 13.31 -29.06 -8.02
N VAL A 60 12.42 -29.98 -8.35
CA VAL A 60 12.60 -31.42 -8.12
C VAL A 60 12.79 -32.07 -9.48
N ARG A 61 13.87 -32.84 -9.66
CA ARG A 61 14.17 -33.60 -10.88
C ARG A 61 14.29 -35.07 -10.54
N ARG A 62 13.65 -35.90 -11.36
CA ARG A 62 13.84 -37.36 -11.31
C ARG A 62 14.65 -37.79 -12.51
N LYS A 63 15.68 -38.59 -12.28
CA LYS A 63 16.51 -39.15 -13.35
C LYS A 63 16.60 -40.65 -13.16
N ALA A 64 16.15 -41.42 -14.13
CA ALA A 64 16.47 -42.83 -14.21
C ALA A 64 17.88 -42.96 -14.81
N ASN A 65 18.80 -43.58 -14.07
CA ASN A 65 20.10 -43.99 -14.60
C ASN A 65 20.05 -45.50 -14.85
N GLU A 66 20.58 -45.90 -15.99
CA GLU A 66 20.83 -47.31 -16.32
C GLU A 66 22.19 -47.67 -15.73
N LEU A 67 22.22 -48.58 -14.75
CA LEU A 67 23.45 -49.18 -14.26
C LEU A 67 23.64 -50.55 -14.92
N LEU A 68 24.83 -50.79 -15.46
CA LEU A 68 25.28 -52.11 -15.86
C LEU A 68 25.80 -52.83 -14.62
N THR A 69 25.19 -53.96 -14.27
CA THR A 69 25.73 -54.84 -13.23
C THR A 69 26.93 -55.61 -13.78
N LEU A 70 28.03 -55.64 -13.01
CA LEU A 70 29.28 -56.36 -13.32
C LEU A 70 29.27 -57.78 -12.73
N ASP A 71 28.12 -58.27 -12.29
CA ASP A 71 27.99 -59.61 -11.71
C ASP A 71 27.70 -60.62 -12.83
N ASN A 72 28.74 -60.92 -13.64
CA ASN A 72 28.98 -62.22 -14.29
C ASN A 72 30.21 -62.18 -15.23
N PHE A 73 31.35 -61.65 -14.80
CA PHE A 73 32.61 -61.78 -15.56
C PHE A 73 33.26 -63.17 -15.47
N MET A 74 32.52 -64.24 -15.14
CA MET A 74 33.09 -65.58 -14.99
C MET A 74 32.50 -66.70 -15.84
N ASP A 75 31.48 -66.46 -16.66
CA ASP A 75 31.07 -67.44 -17.67
C ASP A 75 31.10 -66.81 -19.07
N GLU A 76 32.11 -67.21 -19.85
CA GLU A 76 32.07 -67.02 -21.30
C GLU A 76 30.78 -67.66 -21.83
N TYR A 77 30.06 -66.95 -22.70
CA TYR A 77 28.81 -67.36 -23.39
C TYR A 77 27.48 -67.10 -22.66
N ASP A 78 27.15 -65.85 -22.33
CA ASP A 78 25.80 -65.27 -22.55
C ASP A 78 25.85 -63.74 -22.42
N GLU A 79 25.53 -63.01 -23.50
CA GLU A 79 25.50 -61.53 -23.56
C GLU A 79 24.11 -60.96 -23.18
N ASP A 80 23.51 -61.42 -22.07
CA ASP A 80 22.31 -60.78 -21.52
C ASP A 80 22.71 -59.85 -20.37
N PHE A 81 23.02 -58.59 -20.72
CA PHE A 81 23.21 -57.52 -19.74
C PHE A 81 21.88 -57.19 -19.08
N GLU A 82 21.69 -57.54 -17.80
CA GLU A 82 20.59 -57.01 -16.99
C GLU A 82 20.88 -55.55 -16.62
N TYR A 83 20.06 -54.62 -17.13
CA TYR A 83 20.11 -53.22 -16.72
C TYR A 83 19.28 -53.03 -15.46
N GLU A 84 19.91 -52.60 -14.37
CA GLU A 84 19.19 -52.14 -13.19
C GLU A 84 18.93 -50.63 -13.31
N TYR A 85 17.66 -50.23 -13.29
CA TYR A 85 17.28 -48.82 -13.31
C TYR A 85 17.38 -48.24 -11.90
N VAL A 86 18.47 -47.52 -11.62
CA VAL A 86 18.61 -46.76 -10.38
C VAL A 86 18.07 -45.35 -10.62
N SER A 87 16.95 -45.00 -9.98
CA SER A 87 16.46 -43.63 -9.99
C SER A 87 17.31 -42.78 -9.05
N SER A 88 18.04 -41.79 -9.59
CA SER A 88 18.69 -40.76 -8.79
C SER A 88 17.82 -39.51 -8.81
N ASP A 89 17.20 -39.22 -7.67
CA ASP A 89 16.35 -38.06 -7.54
C ASP A 89 17.12 -36.88 -6.95
N ILE A 90 17.07 -35.75 -7.66
CA ILE A 90 17.87 -34.56 -7.35
C ILE A 90 16.93 -33.39 -7.10
N ILE A 91 17.09 -32.76 -5.94
CA ILE A 91 16.45 -31.48 -5.66
C ILE A 91 17.45 -30.35 -5.79
N GLN A 92 16.99 -29.26 -6.41
CA GLN A 92 17.73 -28.02 -6.54
C GLN A 92 17.20 -27.03 -5.50
N ILE A 93 18.11 -26.53 -4.67
CA ILE A 93 17.81 -25.61 -3.58
C ILE A 93 18.46 -24.26 -3.87
N SER A 94 17.69 -23.18 -3.78
CA SER A 94 18.24 -21.83 -3.67
C SER A 94 18.61 -21.51 -2.23
N LEU A 95 19.86 -21.10 -2.01
CA LEU A 95 20.37 -20.68 -0.71
C LEU A 95 19.82 -19.30 -0.34
N ILE A 96 19.37 -19.12 0.90
CA ILE A 96 18.75 -17.86 1.34
C ILE A 96 19.49 -17.21 2.50
N GLY A 97 19.86 -17.99 3.51
CA GLY A 97 20.41 -17.41 4.71
C GLY A 97 21.02 -18.42 5.67
N THR A 98 21.56 -17.89 6.75
CA THR A 98 22.22 -18.65 7.80
C THR A 98 21.39 -18.58 9.07
N TYR A 99 21.08 -19.73 9.64
CA TYR A 99 20.45 -19.86 10.95
C TYR A 99 21.50 -20.29 11.97
N LYS A 100 21.58 -19.57 13.09
CA LYS A 100 22.46 -19.85 14.22
C LYS A 100 21.61 -20.13 15.45
N THR A 101 21.82 -21.28 16.09
CA THR A 101 21.14 -21.59 17.35
C THR A 101 21.63 -20.69 18.48
N VAL A 102 22.91 -20.31 18.47
CA VAL A 102 23.54 -19.38 19.43
C VAL A 102 24.51 -18.44 18.71
N ASP A 103 24.38 -17.12 18.91
CA ASP A 103 25.29 -16.08 18.39
C ASP A 103 25.54 -15.02 19.47
N GLY A 104 26.51 -15.26 20.35
CA GLY A 104 26.73 -14.43 21.55
C GLY A 104 25.66 -14.68 22.62
N ASP A 105 25.01 -13.62 23.10
CA ASP A 105 23.91 -13.70 24.07
C ASP A 105 22.55 -13.99 23.40
N ASP A 106 22.46 -13.78 22.09
CA ASP A 106 21.24 -14.00 21.32
C ASP A 106 21.14 -15.47 20.87
N LYS A 107 19.91 -15.99 20.86
CA LYS A 107 19.60 -17.37 20.45
C LYS A 107 18.63 -17.38 19.27
N ASN A 108 18.68 -18.45 18.47
CA ASN A 108 17.78 -18.67 17.33
C ASN A 108 17.76 -17.50 16.33
N ILE A 109 18.94 -17.07 15.87
CA ILE A 109 19.03 -15.94 14.94
C ILE A 109 19.07 -16.46 13.51
N PHE A 110 18.21 -15.90 12.67
CA PHE A 110 18.33 -16.03 11.23
C PHE A 110 18.87 -14.74 10.62
N LYS A 111 19.91 -14.87 9.79
CA LYS A 111 20.50 -13.79 8.98
C LYS A 111 20.33 -14.12 7.51
N ARG A 112 19.90 -13.14 6.72
CA ARG A 112 19.92 -13.25 5.25
C ARG A 112 21.35 -13.17 4.77
N GLY A 113 21.70 -14.02 3.80
CA GLY A 113 23.08 -14.21 3.36
C GLY A 113 23.73 -15.43 4.01
N ILE A 114 24.69 -15.98 3.26
CA ILE A 114 25.40 -17.21 3.62
C ILE A 114 26.73 -16.83 4.28
N ASP A 115 26.85 -17.14 5.57
CA ASP A 115 28.12 -16.97 6.30
C ASP A 115 29.09 -18.11 5.95
N THR A 116 28.56 -19.33 5.85
CA THR A 116 29.31 -20.55 5.55
C THR A 116 28.60 -21.39 4.49
N PHE A 117 29.26 -21.64 3.36
CA PHE A 117 28.71 -22.53 2.35
C PHE A 117 28.74 -23.99 2.83
N PRO A 118 27.70 -24.79 2.52
CA PRO A 118 27.71 -26.22 2.81
C PRO A 118 28.81 -26.93 1.99
N GLN A 119 29.27 -28.08 2.47
CA GLN A 119 30.22 -28.93 1.77
C GLN A 119 29.51 -30.15 1.15
N ILE A 120 30.18 -30.80 0.20
CA ILE A 120 29.73 -32.09 -0.35
C ILE A 120 29.58 -33.09 0.79
N SER A 121 28.58 -33.96 0.69
CA SER A 121 28.19 -34.97 1.68
C SER A 121 27.56 -34.42 2.97
N HIS A 122 27.41 -33.10 3.14
CA HIS A 122 26.63 -32.59 4.27
C HIS A 122 25.16 -32.98 4.15
N ASN A 123 24.55 -33.25 5.31
CA ASN A 123 23.16 -33.64 5.40
C ASN A 123 22.22 -32.44 5.17
N CYS A 124 21.13 -32.71 4.45
CA CYS A 124 20.02 -31.80 4.23
C CYS A 124 18.78 -32.31 4.97
N TYR A 125 18.15 -31.43 5.73
CA TYR A 125 16.97 -31.71 6.55
C TYR A 125 15.77 -30.88 6.08
N SER A 126 14.58 -31.45 6.17
CA SER A 126 13.33 -30.75 5.94
C SER A 126 12.93 -29.95 7.17
N ILE A 127 12.43 -28.72 6.98
CA ILE A 127 11.86 -27.91 8.06
C ILE A 127 10.33 -27.95 7.95
N ASN A 128 9.69 -28.82 8.75
CA ASN A 128 8.23 -29.00 8.80
C ASN A 128 7.70 -29.00 10.24
N GLY A 129 6.38 -28.89 10.42
CA GLY A 129 5.72 -29.02 11.72
C GLY A 129 6.24 -28.03 12.75
N ASP A 130 6.58 -28.52 13.94
CA ASP A 130 7.06 -27.70 15.06
C ASP A 130 8.36 -26.94 14.73
N ASN A 131 9.25 -27.52 13.92
CA ASN A 131 10.47 -26.87 13.45
C ASN A 131 10.15 -25.68 12.54
N LEU A 132 9.19 -25.84 11.63
CA LEU A 132 8.75 -24.76 10.76
C LEU A 132 8.09 -23.63 11.56
N ASN A 133 7.20 -23.99 12.49
CA ASN A 133 6.53 -23.02 13.34
C ASN A 133 7.53 -22.25 14.21
N SER A 134 8.53 -22.94 14.78
CA SER A 134 9.59 -22.32 15.58
C SER A 134 10.49 -21.41 14.72
N PHE A 135 10.88 -21.86 13.53
CA PHE A 135 11.74 -21.08 12.63
C PHE A 135 11.04 -19.84 12.08
N MET A 136 9.82 -19.98 11.54
CA MET A 136 9.12 -18.85 10.91
C MET A 136 8.70 -17.78 11.92
N ASN A 137 8.48 -18.17 13.19
CA ASN A 137 8.06 -17.24 14.25
C ASN A 137 9.22 -16.63 15.05
N ILE A 138 10.48 -16.85 14.66
CA ILE A 138 11.65 -16.15 15.24
C ILE A 138 11.43 -14.63 15.26
N ILE A 139 10.74 -14.09 14.26
CA ILE A 139 10.47 -12.63 14.18
C ILE A 139 9.41 -12.19 15.20
N GLY A 140 8.49 -13.06 15.58
CA GLY A 140 7.44 -12.79 16.55
C GLY A 140 7.91 -12.76 18.00
N ASP A 141 9.09 -13.30 18.32
CA ASP A 141 9.59 -13.51 19.69
C ASP A 141 9.75 -12.21 20.50
N LYS A 142 9.91 -11.07 19.83
CA LYS A 142 10.09 -9.76 20.50
C LYS A 142 8.77 -9.08 20.88
N VAL A 143 7.63 -9.61 20.44
CA VAL A 143 6.30 -9.01 20.62
C VAL A 143 5.39 -10.00 21.34
N SER A 144 4.63 -9.53 22.33
CA SER A 144 3.62 -10.35 23.01
C SER A 144 2.66 -10.97 21.99
N SER A 145 2.28 -12.23 22.18
CA SER A 145 1.46 -13.01 21.23
C SER A 145 0.17 -12.30 20.77
N GLU A 146 -0.45 -11.52 21.65
CA GLU A 146 -1.69 -10.77 21.38
C GLU A 146 -1.50 -9.53 20.48
N LYS A 147 -0.25 -9.06 20.33
CA LYS A 147 0.12 -7.85 19.56
C LYS A 147 0.95 -8.16 18.31
N GLN A 148 1.13 -9.44 18.00
CA GLN A 148 1.80 -9.89 16.79
C GLN A 148 0.92 -9.59 15.56
N LEU A 149 1.54 -9.20 14.45
CA LEU A 149 0.84 -9.01 13.19
C LEU A 149 0.62 -10.37 12.50
N GLU A 150 -0.38 -11.11 12.95
CA GLU A 150 -0.76 -12.40 12.37
C GLU A 150 -1.71 -12.22 11.19
N ILE A 151 -1.24 -12.48 9.98
CA ILE A 151 -2.04 -12.32 8.76
C ILE A 151 -2.78 -13.62 8.37
N GLY A 152 -2.32 -14.77 8.85
CA GLY A 152 -2.90 -16.06 8.50
C GLY A 152 -2.02 -17.24 8.91
N THR A 153 -2.04 -18.31 8.11
CA THR A 153 -1.21 -19.51 8.30
C THR A 153 -0.38 -19.80 7.06
N PHE A 154 0.70 -20.56 7.18
CA PHE A 154 1.47 -20.99 6.00
C PHE A 154 0.69 -22.03 5.19
N ALA A 155 0.73 -21.93 3.86
CA ALA A 155 0.02 -22.88 3.00
C ALA A 155 0.67 -24.28 2.97
N ILE A 156 1.96 -24.35 3.33
CA ILE A 156 2.69 -25.62 3.46
C ILE A 156 2.29 -26.37 4.74
N ASP A 157 1.92 -25.62 5.79
CA ASP A 157 1.51 -26.15 7.09
C ASP A 157 0.50 -25.21 7.75
N ASN A 158 -0.77 -25.63 7.77
CA ASN A 158 -1.86 -24.84 8.32
C ASN A 158 -1.80 -24.71 9.86
N SER A 159 -0.94 -25.45 10.55
CA SER A 159 -0.71 -25.28 11.99
C SER A 159 0.26 -24.14 12.30
N ALA A 160 1.12 -23.78 11.34
CA ALA A 160 2.12 -22.74 11.50
C ALA A 160 1.54 -21.35 11.18
N ARG A 161 1.61 -20.44 12.17
CA ARG A 161 1.10 -19.07 12.08
C ARG A 161 2.00 -18.23 11.18
N ALA A 162 1.42 -17.46 10.26
CA ALA A 162 2.12 -16.52 9.42
C ALA A 162 2.13 -15.13 10.07
N ILE A 163 3.21 -14.86 10.81
CA ILE A 163 3.42 -13.61 11.54
C ILE A 163 4.36 -12.70 10.74
N LEU A 164 3.96 -11.45 10.57
CA LEU A 164 4.79 -10.40 9.98
C LEU A 164 5.43 -9.52 11.07
N ASP A 165 6.61 -9.00 10.79
CA ASP A 165 7.22 -7.90 11.53
C ASP A 165 6.47 -6.61 11.22
N GLY A 166 5.60 -6.18 12.14
CA GLY A 166 4.79 -4.97 11.95
C GLY A 166 5.63 -3.72 11.73
N ASP A 167 6.75 -3.58 12.46
CA ASP A 167 7.66 -2.46 12.31
C ASP A 167 8.26 -2.43 10.91
N LYS A 168 8.85 -3.54 10.42
CA LYS A 168 9.42 -3.58 9.07
C LYS A 168 8.36 -3.40 7.99
N PHE A 169 7.17 -3.98 8.18
CA PHE A 169 6.06 -3.88 7.23
C PHE A 169 5.69 -2.42 6.96
N PHE A 170 5.53 -1.61 8.02
CA PHE A 170 5.17 -0.20 7.87
C PHE A 170 6.38 0.71 7.61
N GLN A 171 7.54 0.46 8.23
CA GLN A 171 8.71 1.36 8.08
C GLN A 171 9.20 1.48 6.63
N ARG A 172 9.01 0.45 5.79
CA ARG A 172 9.58 0.41 4.44
C ARG A 172 8.53 0.34 3.32
N HIS A 173 7.34 0.85 3.63
CA HIS A 173 6.17 0.80 2.77
C HIS A 173 5.78 -0.65 2.39
N ALA A 174 4.53 -0.81 2.01
CA ALA A 174 4.01 -2.11 1.62
C ALA A 174 3.08 -2.02 0.41
N SER A 175 2.87 -3.14 -0.24
CA SER A 175 1.92 -3.28 -1.34
C SER A 175 1.05 -4.53 -1.14
N ILE A 176 -0.26 -4.38 -1.29
CA ILE A 176 -1.24 -5.47 -1.28
C ILE A 176 -1.86 -5.55 -2.68
N LEU A 177 -1.53 -6.60 -3.41
CA LEU A 177 -1.80 -6.67 -4.85
C LEU A 177 -2.61 -7.91 -5.19
N GLY A 178 -3.59 -7.81 -6.07
CA GLY A 178 -4.41 -8.96 -6.43
C GLY A 178 -5.64 -8.64 -7.28
N SER A 179 -6.05 -9.59 -8.11
CA SER A 179 -7.24 -9.48 -8.97
C SER A 179 -8.52 -9.21 -8.15
N THR A 180 -9.57 -8.68 -8.80
CA THR A 180 -10.89 -8.51 -8.17
C THR A 180 -11.39 -9.85 -7.63
N GLY A 181 -11.89 -9.85 -6.39
CA GLY A 181 -12.37 -11.07 -5.72
C GLY A 181 -11.28 -12.01 -5.20
N SER A 182 -9.99 -11.63 -5.26
CA SER A 182 -8.89 -12.46 -4.72
C SER A 182 -8.78 -12.43 -3.18
N GLY A 183 -9.39 -11.44 -2.52
CA GLY A 183 -9.33 -11.26 -1.06
C GLY A 183 -8.55 -10.03 -0.57
N LYS A 184 -8.24 -9.05 -1.43
CA LYS A 184 -7.50 -7.82 -1.04
C LYS A 184 -8.14 -7.09 0.15
N SER A 185 -9.43 -6.77 0.06
CA SER A 185 -10.14 -6.06 1.13
C SER A 185 -10.21 -6.88 2.43
N TRP A 186 -10.18 -8.21 2.34
CA TRP A 186 -10.09 -9.10 3.51
C TRP A 186 -8.69 -9.06 4.13
N CYS A 187 -7.64 -9.02 3.31
CA CYS A 187 -6.27 -8.81 3.78
C CYS A 187 -6.13 -7.46 4.52
N VAL A 188 -6.70 -6.40 3.95
CA VAL A 188 -6.74 -5.06 4.59
C VAL A 188 -7.54 -5.10 5.91
N ALA A 189 -8.70 -5.76 5.92
CA ALA A 189 -9.49 -5.90 7.15
C ALA A 189 -8.74 -6.67 8.25
N ASN A 190 -8.00 -7.74 7.91
CA ASN A 190 -7.13 -8.43 8.87
C ASN A 190 -6.04 -7.50 9.41
N LEU A 191 -5.39 -6.73 8.54
CA LEU A 191 -4.36 -5.77 8.95
C LEU A 191 -4.91 -4.74 9.94
N ILE A 192 -6.12 -4.23 9.68
CA ILE A 192 -6.84 -3.30 10.57
C ILE A 192 -7.22 -3.97 11.90
N GLU A 193 -7.72 -5.21 11.85
CA GLU A 193 -8.08 -5.98 13.05
C GLU A 193 -6.86 -6.19 13.95
N GLU A 194 -5.75 -6.66 13.41
CA GLU A 194 -4.51 -6.87 14.17
C GLU A 194 -3.94 -5.56 14.70
N ALA A 195 -3.98 -4.48 13.92
CA ALA A 195 -3.58 -3.15 14.38
C ALA A 195 -4.46 -2.65 15.53
N SER A 196 -5.77 -2.92 15.52
CA SER A 196 -6.72 -2.48 16.55
C SER A 196 -6.46 -3.05 17.95
N LYS A 197 -5.64 -4.12 18.04
CA LYS A 197 -5.19 -4.74 19.30
C LYS A 197 -4.02 -3.98 19.94
N LEU A 198 -3.36 -3.10 19.18
CA LEU A 198 -2.30 -2.25 19.71
C LEU A 198 -2.91 -1.15 20.59
N ASN A 199 -2.09 -0.59 21.48
CA ASN A 199 -2.57 0.44 22.41
C ASN A 199 -2.89 1.76 21.69
N ASN A 200 -2.06 2.14 20.71
CA ASN A 200 -2.16 3.42 20.00
C ASN A 200 -1.91 3.25 18.49
N PRO A 201 -2.74 2.46 17.76
CA PRO A 201 -2.56 2.30 16.33
C PRO A 201 -2.91 3.61 15.61
N ASN A 202 -2.17 3.96 14.57
CA ASN A 202 -2.44 5.16 13.78
C ASN A 202 -2.42 4.83 12.29
N MET A 203 -3.62 4.74 11.70
CA MET A 203 -3.80 4.34 10.31
C MET A 203 -4.90 5.16 9.66
N LEU A 204 -4.68 5.53 8.41
CA LEU A 204 -5.65 6.25 7.58
C LEU A 204 -5.90 5.46 6.31
N ILE A 205 -7.15 5.05 6.08
CA ILE A 205 -7.55 4.29 4.91
C ILE A 205 -8.27 5.21 3.95
N PHE A 206 -7.83 5.25 2.70
CA PHE A 206 -8.55 5.88 1.61
C PHE A 206 -9.46 4.86 0.96
N ASP A 207 -10.74 4.86 1.35
CA ASP A 207 -11.75 3.92 0.89
C ASP A 207 -12.49 4.48 -0.33
N LEU A 208 -12.17 3.99 -1.52
CA LEU A 208 -12.75 4.48 -2.78
C LEU A 208 -14.16 3.93 -3.07
N HIS A 209 -14.58 2.87 -2.39
CA HIS A 209 -15.81 2.17 -2.69
C HIS A 209 -16.78 2.06 -1.50
N GLY A 210 -16.35 2.47 -0.31
CA GLY A 210 -17.11 2.36 0.93
C GLY A 210 -17.14 0.95 1.49
N GLU A 211 -16.18 0.08 1.11
CA GLU A 211 -16.16 -1.34 1.49
C GLU A 211 -15.89 -1.54 2.98
N TYR A 212 -15.16 -0.62 3.62
CA TYR A 212 -14.74 -0.78 5.01
C TYR A 212 -15.70 -0.13 6.02
N LYS A 213 -16.84 0.40 5.55
CA LYS A 213 -17.84 1.02 6.42
C LYS A 213 -18.33 0.10 7.55
N SER A 214 -18.40 -1.21 7.30
CA SER A 214 -18.77 -2.20 8.31
C SER A 214 -17.80 -2.27 9.51
N LEU A 215 -16.55 -1.85 9.35
CA LEU A 215 -15.54 -1.82 10.42
C LEU A 215 -15.75 -0.64 11.39
N CYS A 216 -16.60 0.33 11.01
CA CYS A 216 -16.87 1.54 11.78
C CYS A 216 -18.20 1.51 12.55
N GLU A 217 -19.15 0.68 12.13
CA GLU A 217 -20.54 0.69 12.62
C GLU A 217 -20.84 -0.39 13.68
N ALA A 218 -19.97 -1.39 13.83
CA ALA A 218 -20.14 -2.46 14.82
C ALA A 218 -20.00 -1.95 16.27
N GLU A 219 -20.61 -2.65 17.23
CA GLU A 219 -20.44 -2.35 18.67
C GLU A 219 -18.95 -2.37 19.08
N ASN A 220 -18.19 -3.32 18.53
CA ASN A 220 -16.74 -3.41 18.66
C ASN A 220 -16.00 -2.83 17.45
N LYS A 221 -16.36 -1.62 17.02
CA LYS A 221 -15.73 -0.97 15.86
C LYS A 221 -14.21 -0.88 16.01
N TYR A 222 -13.51 -1.03 14.88
CA TYR A 222 -12.05 -0.91 14.80
C TYR A 222 -11.60 0.48 14.37
N ALA A 223 -12.47 1.23 13.69
CA ALA A 223 -12.10 2.50 13.06
C ALA A 223 -13.18 3.58 13.22
N GLU A 224 -12.76 4.82 13.06
CA GLU A 224 -13.64 5.96 12.89
C GLU A 224 -13.98 6.17 11.42
N TYR A 225 -15.23 6.57 11.15
CA TYR A 225 -15.70 6.85 9.80
C TYR A 225 -15.70 8.35 9.50
N TYR A 226 -15.04 8.71 8.41
CA TYR A 226 -15.05 10.03 7.80
C TYR A 226 -15.46 9.91 6.34
N LYS A 227 -16.04 10.97 5.78
CA LYS A 227 -16.49 11.01 4.40
C LYS A 227 -16.14 12.36 3.79
N ILE A 228 -15.58 12.38 2.59
CA ILE A 228 -15.41 13.63 1.84
C ILE A 228 -16.81 14.21 1.53
N ALA A 229 -17.03 15.48 1.86
CA ALA A 229 -18.34 16.10 1.70
C ALA A 229 -18.82 16.06 0.24
N GLY A 230 -19.95 15.40 -0.02
CA GLY A 230 -20.59 15.41 -1.34
C GLY A 230 -21.44 16.67 -1.58
N PRO A 231 -21.98 16.85 -2.80
CA PRO A 231 -22.89 17.96 -3.13
C PRO A 231 -24.11 18.10 -2.18
N GLY A 232 -24.61 16.98 -1.64
CA GLY A 232 -25.72 16.96 -0.67
C GLY A 232 -25.31 17.11 0.79
N ASP A 233 -24.01 17.22 1.09
CA ASP A 233 -23.48 17.30 2.46
C ASP A 233 -22.96 18.71 2.82
N LEU A 234 -22.98 19.68 1.89
CA LEU A 234 -22.35 20.99 2.06
C LEU A 234 -22.90 21.81 3.24
N GLU A 235 -24.17 21.62 3.58
CA GLU A 235 -24.83 22.31 4.70
C GLU A 235 -24.67 21.55 6.03
N LYS A 236 -24.14 20.32 6.01
CA LYS A 236 -23.98 19.51 7.22
C LYS A 236 -22.80 20.01 8.04
N GLN A 237 -23.01 20.07 9.35
CA GLN A 237 -22.01 20.51 10.32
C GLN A 237 -21.39 19.34 11.12
N ASP A 238 -21.82 18.12 10.84
CA ASP A 238 -21.29 16.91 11.48
C ASP A 238 -19.81 16.71 11.12
N GLU A 239 -19.01 16.44 12.14
CA GLU A 239 -17.55 16.33 12.07
C GLU A 239 -17.06 15.16 11.20
N LYS A 240 -17.92 14.18 10.91
CA LYS A 240 -17.58 13.08 10.00
C LYS A 240 -17.41 13.56 8.55
N TYR A 241 -17.99 14.70 8.18
CA TYR A 241 -17.85 15.26 6.84
C TYR A 241 -16.56 16.08 6.75
N VAL A 242 -15.65 15.61 5.90
CA VAL A 242 -14.36 16.25 5.65
C VAL A 242 -14.50 17.19 4.47
N PHE A 243 -14.24 18.47 4.74
CA PHE A 243 -14.08 19.50 3.72
C PHE A 243 -12.59 19.68 3.46
N LEU A 244 -12.21 20.05 2.24
CA LEU A 244 -10.83 20.37 1.88
C LEU A 244 -10.84 21.75 1.21
N PRO A 245 -10.99 22.84 1.97
CA PRO A 245 -11.19 24.17 1.40
C PRO A 245 -10.01 24.60 0.50
N TYR A 246 -10.31 25.37 -0.55
CA TYR A 246 -9.36 25.82 -1.60
C TYR A 246 -8.08 26.46 -1.08
N TRP A 247 -8.11 27.09 0.11
CA TRP A 247 -6.95 27.76 0.67
C TRP A 247 -5.88 26.79 1.20
N LEU A 248 -6.20 25.50 1.26
CA LEU A 248 -5.22 24.42 1.51
C LEU A 248 -4.36 24.10 0.30
N LEU A 249 -4.83 24.40 -0.91
CA LEU A 249 -4.10 24.15 -2.14
C LEU A 249 -2.84 25.03 -2.19
N ASN A 250 -1.74 24.46 -2.69
CA ASN A 250 -0.57 25.25 -3.03
C ASN A 250 -0.78 26.00 -4.36
N ARG A 251 0.15 26.90 -4.71
CA ARG A 251 0.08 27.73 -5.92
C ARG A 251 -0.08 26.89 -7.19
N ASP A 252 0.69 25.82 -7.33
CA ASP A 252 0.66 25.00 -8.54
C ASP A 252 -0.62 24.16 -8.64
N GLU A 253 -1.14 23.66 -7.51
CA GLU A 253 -2.42 22.96 -7.42
C GLU A 253 -3.57 23.91 -7.80
N MET A 254 -3.64 25.13 -7.23
CA MET A 254 -4.65 26.13 -7.60
C MET A 254 -4.61 26.47 -9.08
N LEU A 255 -3.42 26.78 -9.62
CA LEU A 255 -3.27 27.15 -11.02
C LEU A 255 -3.56 25.99 -11.96
N SER A 256 -3.25 24.74 -11.58
CA SER A 256 -3.54 23.56 -12.39
C SER A 256 -5.03 23.36 -12.67
N MET A 257 -5.90 23.84 -11.77
CA MET A 257 -7.35 23.68 -11.89
C MET A 257 -8.01 24.78 -12.74
N ILE A 258 -7.37 25.95 -12.89
CA ILE A 258 -8.00 27.18 -13.41
C ILE A 258 -7.27 27.74 -14.64
N LEU A 259 -5.95 27.63 -14.68
CA LEU A 259 -5.11 28.29 -15.68
C LEU A 259 -5.03 27.46 -16.98
N ASP A 260 -5.31 28.11 -18.11
CA ASP A 260 -4.88 27.56 -19.40
C ASP A 260 -3.38 27.76 -19.55
N ARG A 261 -2.64 26.70 -19.83
CA ARG A 261 -1.23 26.87 -20.21
C ARG A 261 -1.07 27.26 -21.69
N SER A 262 -2.12 27.14 -22.50
CA SER A 262 -2.10 27.55 -23.91
C SER A 262 -2.39 29.05 -24.12
N ASP A 263 -2.83 29.77 -23.08
CA ASP A 263 -3.09 31.21 -23.15
C ASP A 263 -1.75 31.97 -23.13
N ASN A 264 -1.53 32.83 -24.12
CA ASN A 264 -0.33 33.68 -24.19
C ASN A 264 -0.17 34.60 -22.96
N ASN A 265 -1.26 34.91 -22.25
CA ASN A 265 -1.24 35.73 -21.04
C ASN A 265 -1.17 34.90 -19.74
N ALA A 266 -1.03 33.57 -19.83
CA ALA A 266 -1.01 32.68 -18.67
C ALA A 266 0.02 33.04 -17.59
N PRO A 267 1.28 33.43 -17.91
CA PRO A 267 2.25 33.81 -16.89
C PRO A 267 1.80 35.05 -16.08
N ASN A 268 1.22 36.03 -16.76
CA ASN A 268 0.73 37.26 -16.11
C ASN A 268 -0.52 36.98 -15.28
N GLN A 269 -1.46 36.17 -15.80
CA GLN A 269 -2.63 35.71 -15.05
C GLN A 269 -2.22 34.98 -13.76
N ALA A 270 -1.26 34.05 -13.87
CA ALA A 270 -0.73 33.30 -12.73
C ALA A 270 -0.07 34.23 -11.69
N SER A 271 0.76 35.17 -12.14
CA SER A 271 1.41 36.16 -11.27
C SER A 271 0.39 37.01 -10.53
N ARG A 272 -0.62 37.54 -11.24
CA ARG A 272 -1.64 38.42 -10.65
C ARG A 272 -2.56 37.69 -9.69
N PHE A 273 -2.95 36.46 -10.02
CA PHE A 273 -3.67 35.58 -9.11
C PHE A 273 -2.89 35.33 -7.82
N THR A 274 -1.61 34.97 -7.95
CA THR A 274 -0.70 34.70 -6.81
C THR A 274 -0.56 35.93 -5.91
N PHE A 275 -0.45 37.13 -6.50
CA PHE A 275 -0.38 38.39 -5.76
C PHE A 275 -1.62 38.62 -4.89
N HIS A 276 -2.82 38.45 -5.43
CA HIS A 276 -4.06 38.64 -4.65
C HIS A 276 -4.26 37.59 -3.58
N VAL A 277 -3.95 36.32 -3.87
CA VAL A 277 -3.99 35.25 -2.86
C VAL A 277 -3.07 35.58 -1.69
N ARG A 278 -1.83 36.02 -1.96
CA ARG A 278 -0.90 36.43 -0.90
C ARG A 278 -1.45 37.58 -0.07
N ASN A 279 -1.99 38.63 -0.69
CA ASN A 279 -2.53 39.78 0.03
C ASN A 279 -3.73 39.42 0.90
N LEU A 280 -4.63 38.56 0.41
CA LEU A 280 -5.79 38.12 1.19
C LEU A 280 -5.37 37.28 2.39
N LYS A 281 -4.36 36.41 2.24
CA LYS A 281 -3.76 35.68 3.37
C LYS A 281 -3.13 36.65 4.39
N GLU A 282 -2.45 37.68 3.91
CA GLU A 282 -1.88 38.74 4.75
C GLU A 282 -2.95 39.47 5.57
N ASP A 283 -4.07 39.82 4.94
CA ASP A 283 -5.21 40.48 5.58
C ASP A 283 -5.84 39.60 6.68
N THR A 284 -5.98 38.29 6.43
CA THR A 284 -6.41 37.34 7.46
C THR A 284 -5.45 37.31 8.66
N LEU A 285 -4.14 37.21 8.42
CA LEU A 285 -3.16 37.17 9.51
C LEU A 285 -3.16 38.44 10.37
N LYS A 286 -3.34 39.62 9.74
CA LYS A 286 -3.50 40.89 10.45
C LYS A 286 -4.77 40.89 11.29
N LYS A 287 -5.89 40.42 10.74
CA LYS A 287 -7.18 40.34 11.44
C LYS A 287 -7.13 39.39 12.64
N GLU A 288 -6.46 38.25 12.50
CA GLU A 288 -6.31 37.22 13.55
C GLU A 288 -5.13 37.51 14.50
N ASN A 289 -4.46 38.65 14.36
CA ASN A 289 -3.30 39.08 15.18
C ASN A 289 -2.14 38.07 15.23
N LYS A 290 -1.84 37.37 14.12
CA LYS A 290 -0.77 36.36 14.04
C LYS A 290 0.55 36.98 13.54
N SER A 291 1.15 37.86 14.35
CA SER A 291 2.32 38.67 13.97
C SER A 291 3.56 37.85 13.59
N GLU A 292 3.80 36.72 14.25
CA GLU A 292 4.96 35.86 13.95
C GLU A 292 4.84 35.20 12.57
N VAL A 293 3.67 34.66 12.27
CA VAL A 293 3.37 34.02 10.98
C VAL A 293 3.32 35.05 9.86
N LEU A 294 2.83 36.27 10.13
CA LEU A 294 2.81 37.38 9.18
C LEU A 294 4.19 37.73 8.62
N ASN A 295 5.26 37.53 9.39
CA ASN A 295 6.62 37.85 8.96
C ASN A 295 7.24 36.77 8.06
N THR A 296 6.70 35.55 8.02
CA THR A 296 7.35 34.39 7.38
C THR A 296 6.46 33.64 6.38
N PHE A 297 5.15 33.90 6.34
CA PHE A 297 4.24 33.18 5.47
C PHE A 297 4.58 33.35 3.98
N THR A 298 4.26 32.32 3.21
CA THR A 298 4.36 32.31 1.76
C THR A 298 2.97 32.21 1.13
N VAL A 299 2.91 32.27 -0.19
CA VAL A 299 1.64 32.04 -0.90
C VAL A 299 1.12 30.60 -0.69
N ASP A 300 2.02 29.66 -0.40
CA ASP A 300 1.69 28.25 -0.18
C ASP A 300 1.30 27.93 1.27
N SER A 301 1.51 28.87 2.20
CA SER A 301 1.06 28.71 3.60
C SER A 301 -0.46 28.53 3.66
N PRO A 302 -0.98 27.49 4.33
CA PRO A 302 -2.41 27.16 4.34
C PRO A 302 -3.18 28.10 5.28
N ILE A 303 -3.38 29.33 4.86
CA ILE A 303 -4.06 30.39 5.62
C ILE A 303 -5.43 30.64 4.97
N PRO A 304 -6.52 30.66 5.76
CA PRO A 304 -7.86 30.87 5.22
C PRO A 304 -8.01 32.29 4.66
N PHE A 305 -8.76 32.40 3.56
CA PHE A 305 -9.19 33.67 2.97
C PHE A 305 -10.49 33.44 2.21
N ASP A 306 -11.33 34.46 1.98
CA ASP A 306 -12.58 34.32 1.21
C ASP A 306 -12.32 34.34 -0.31
N ILE A 307 -12.79 33.32 -1.01
CA ILE A 307 -12.69 33.21 -2.46
C ILE A 307 -13.51 34.28 -3.19
N LYS A 308 -14.60 34.77 -2.59
CA LYS A 308 -15.40 35.86 -3.16
C LYS A 308 -14.60 37.14 -3.24
N ASP A 309 -13.83 37.45 -2.20
CA ASP A 309 -12.95 38.63 -2.18
C ASP A 309 -11.85 38.53 -3.24
N LEU A 310 -11.34 37.31 -3.49
CA LEU A 310 -10.40 37.06 -4.58
C LEU A 310 -11.03 37.33 -5.95
N VAL A 311 -12.24 36.83 -6.20
CA VAL A 311 -12.97 37.08 -7.46
C VAL A 311 -13.24 38.58 -7.64
N VAL A 312 -13.64 39.30 -6.58
CA VAL A 312 -13.86 40.75 -6.62
C VAL A 312 -12.58 41.50 -6.98
N LYS A 313 -11.45 41.19 -6.35
CA LYS A 313 -10.14 41.82 -6.66
C LYS A 313 -9.69 41.55 -8.10
N LEU A 314 -9.91 40.33 -8.61
CA LEU A 314 -9.58 39.99 -10.00
C LEU A 314 -10.49 40.72 -11.00
N LYS A 315 -11.79 40.87 -10.70
CA LYS A 315 -12.72 41.64 -11.53
C LYS A 315 -12.43 43.13 -11.52
N ASP A 316 -12.04 43.69 -10.37
CA ASP A 316 -11.60 45.08 -10.29
C ASP A 316 -10.42 45.31 -11.24
N ASP A 317 -9.39 44.45 -11.21
CA ASP A 317 -8.27 44.54 -12.15
C ASP A 317 -8.68 44.43 -13.63
N ASP A 318 -9.59 43.50 -13.95
CA ASP A 318 -10.01 43.27 -15.33
C ASP A 318 -10.85 44.42 -15.91
N THR A 319 -11.43 45.27 -15.05
CA THR A 319 -12.35 46.35 -15.44
C THR A 319 -11.81 47.76 -15.18
N LYS A 320 -10.84 47.90 -14.28
CA LYS A 320 -10.28 49.20 -13.90
C LYS A 320 -9.49 49.82 -15.03
N LYS A 321 -9.91 51.01 -15.45
CA LYS A 321 -9.22 51.82 -16.45
C LYS A 321 -8.02 52.55 -15.83
N GLY A 322 -7.00 52.79 -16.66
CA GLY A 322 -5.86 53.63 -16.30
C GLY A 322 -6.15 55.11 -16.50
N ILE A 323 -5.31 55.97 -15.94
CA ILE A 323 -5.33 57.42 -16.19
C ILE A 323 -4.15 57.76 -17.09
N GLY A 324 -4.43 58.25 -18.29
CA GLY A 324 -3.39 58.70 -19.22
C GLY A 324 -2.76 60.01 -18.78
N ALA A 325 -1.60 60.37 -19.36
CA ALA A 325 -0.86 61.60 -19.06
C ALA A 325 -1.71 62.89 -19.17
N ASN A 326 -2.82 62.85 -19.91
CA ASN A 326 -3.74 63.96 -20.12
C ASN A 326 -5.02 63.90 -19.25
N GLY A 327 -5.05 63.05 -18.22
CA GLY A 327 -6.20 62.86 -17.33
C GLY A 327 -7.39 62.09 -17.95
N ARG A 328 -7.24 61.59 -19.18
CA ARG A 328 -8.28 60.79 -19.85
C ARG A 328 -8.16 59.32 -19.48
N GLU A 329 -9.30 58.64 -19.44
CA GLU A 329 -9.33 57.19 -19.26
C GLU A 329 -8.59 56.50 -20.41
N VAL A 330 -7.57 55.71 -20.05
CA VAL A 330 -6.85 54.83 -20.97
C VAL A 330 -7.06 53.39 -20.55
N LYS A 331 -6.73 52.46 -21.46
CA LYS A 331 -6.84 51.04 -21.15
C LYS A 331 -6.01 50.70 -19.91
N GLY A 332 -6.66 50.12 -18.90
CA GLY A 332 -6.00 49.69 -17.68
C GLY A 332 -4.92 48.64 -17.94
N GLU A 333 -3.94 48.55 -17.04
CA GLU A 333 -2.83 47.58 -17.17
C GLU A 333 -3.35 46.13 -17.33
N TRP A 334 -4.41 45.81 -16.60
CA TRP A 334 -5.04 44.48 -16.55
C TRP A 334 -6.37 44.38 -17.29
N GLU A 335 -6.82 45.48 -17.91
CA GLU A 335 -8.16 45.56 -18.51
C GLU A 335 -8.33 44.54 -19.65
N GLY A 336 -9.31 43.63 -19.50
CA GLY A 336 -9.64 42.55 -20.43
C GLY A 336 -8.61 41.42 -20.54
N LYS A 337 -7.60 41.39 -19.65
CA LYS A 337 -6.53 40.37 -19.65
C LYS A 337 -6.87 39.14 -18.79
N LEU A 338 -7.84 39.27 -17.90
CA LEU A 338 -8.25 38.24 -16.93
C LEU A 338 -9.64 37.68 -17.23
N THR A 339 -10.42 38.27 -18.14
CA THR A 339 -11.83 37.91 -18.40
C THR A 339 -12.07 36.40 -18.57
N ARG A 340 -11.30 35.72 -19.43
CA ARG A 340 -11.43 34.26 -19.65
C ARG A 340 -10.98 33.45 -18.43
N PHE A 341 -9.98 33.92 -17.71
CA PHE A 341 -9.49 33.29 -16.49
C PHE A 341 -10.56 33.35 -15.39
N ILE A 342 -11.14 34.53 -15.16
CA ILE A 342 -12.20 34.76 -14.16
C ILE A 342 -13.43 33.92 -14.49
N SER A 343 -13.90 33.92 -15.75
CA SER A 343 -15.07 33.12 -16.15
C SER A 343 -14.88 31.62 -15.89
N ARG A 344 -13.70 31.06 -16.16
CA ARG A 344 -13.37 29.67 -15.83
C ARG A 344 -13.31 29.43 -14.33
N PHE A 345 -12.71 30.36 -13.60
CA PHE A 345 -12.61 30.26 -12.15
C PHE A 345 -14.00 30.25 -11.49
N GLU A 346 -14.88 31.17 -11.88
CA GLU A 346 -16.26 31.23 -11.39
C GLU A 346 -17.05 29.97 -11.75
N THR A 347 -16.86 29.44 -12.96
CA THR A 347 -17.49 28.18 -13.38
C THR A 347 -17.08 27.02 -12.46
N LYS A 348 -15.79 26.96 -12.08
CA LYS A 348 -15.29 25.94 -11.13
C LYS A 348 -15.83 26.15 -9.71
N ILE A 349 -15.94 27.40 -9.25
CA ILE A 349 -16.50 27.72 -7.93
C ILE A 349 -17.96 27.29 -7.83
N LEU A 350 -18.75 27.48 -8.91
CA LEU A 350 -20.17 27.16 -8.94
C LEU A 350 -20.49 25.67 -9.10
N ASP A 351 -19.54 24.90 -9.63
CA ASP A 351 -19.74 23.47 -9.84
C ASP A 351 -19.78 22.72 -8.50
N LYS A 352 -20.98 22.25 -8.15
CA LYS A 352 -21.26 21.56 -6.87
C LYS A 352 -20.42 20.29 -6.67
N ARG A 353 -19.88 19.69 -7.73
CA ARG A 353 -18.98 18.55 -7.63
C ARG A 353 -17.69 18.90 -6.88
N TYR A 354 -17.27 20.15 -6.92
CA TYR A 354 -16.14 20.69 -6.15
C TYR A 354 -16.59 21.39 -4.87
N GLY A 355 -17.83 21.15 -4.40
CA GLY A 355 -18.39 21.85 -3.25
C GLY A 355 -17.56 21.70 -1.98
N PHE A 356 -16.97 20.53 -1.73
CA PHE A 356 -16.06 20.31 -0.59
C PHE A 356 -14.80 21.20 -0.62
N LEU A 357 -14.43 21.71 -1.81
CA LEU A 357 -13.26 22.54 -2.05
C LEU A 357 -13.62 24.02 -2.12
N PHE A 358 -14.59 24.40 -2.97
CA PHE A 358 -14.94 25.80 -3.26
C PHE A 358 -16.17 26.33 -2.52
N GLN A 359 -17.00 25.46 -1.95
CA GLN A 359 -18.18 25.83 -1.16
C GLN A 359 -18.15 25.19 0.25
N PRO A 360 -17.00 25.26 0.97
CA PRO A 360 -16.92 24.67 2.28
C PRO A 360 -17.76 25.47 3.29
N ASN A 361 -18.13 24.84 4.41
CA ASN A 361 -18.86 25.53 5.47
C ASN A 361 -18.04 26.72 6.04
N SER A 362 -18.73 27.70 6.63
CA SER A 362 -18.10 28.92 7.15
C SER A 362 -17.11 28.65 8.31
N ASN A 363 -17.25 27.51 9.00
CA ASN A 363 -16.30 27.10 10.03
C ASN A 363 -14.90 26.85 9.46
N THR A 364 -14.77 26.48 8.19
CA THR A 364 -13.47 26.27 7.53
C THR A 364 -12.65 27.55 7.35
N LEU A 365 -13.25 28.74 7.53
CA LEU A 365 -12.53 30.02 7.43
C LEU A 365 -11.83 30.42 8.75
N LYS A 366 -12.04 29.67 9.84
CA LYS A 366 -11.36 29.90 11.12
C LYS A 366 -9.89 29.49 11.02
N TYR A 367 -9.00 30.28 11.59
CA TYR A 367 -7.55 30.03 11.55
C TYR A 367 -7.19 28.66 12.16
N GLU A 368 -7.80 28.28 13.27
CA GLU A 368 -7.52 27.04 14.00
C GLU A 368 -8.10 25.79 13.32
N TRP A 369 -8.97 25.95 12.31
CA TRP A 369 -9.70 24.83 11.70
C TRP A 369 -8.77 23.76 11.13
N LEU A 370 -7.64 24.16 10.51
CA LEU A 370 -6.66 23.21 9.97
C LEU A 370 -6.09 22.31 11.07
N SER A 371 -5.72 22.89 12.21
CA SER A 371 -5.18 22.13 13.34
C SER A 371 -6.20 21.11 13.85
N ILE A 372 -7.48 21.49 13.96
CA ILE A 372 -8.57 20.61 14.38
C ILE A 372 -8.74 19.46 13.39
N LEU A 373 -8.75 19.75 12.09
CA LEU A 373 -8.84 18.71 11.05
C LEU A 373 -7.68 17.72 11.15
N LEU A 374 -6.44 18.21 11.26
CA LEU A 374 -5.26 17.35 11.31
C LEU A 374 -5.20 16.53 12.59
N CYS A 375 -5.49 17.12 13.75
CA CYS A 375 -5.62 16.38 15.00
C CYS A 375 -6.72 15.30 14.92
N ARG A 376 -7.80 15.55 14.18
CA ARG A 376 -8.85 14.54 13.93
C ARG A 376 -8.36 13.40 13.02
N LEU A 377 -7.60 13.71 11.97
CA LEU A 377 -7.13 12.72 11.00
C LEU A 377 -5.97 11.86 11.53
N ILE A 378 -4.99 12.45 12.21
CA ILE A 378 -3.77 11.74 12.68
C ILE A 378 -3.60 11.71 14.20
N GLY A 379 -4.37 12.48 14.96
CA GLY A 379 -4.34 12.40 16.43
C GLY A 379 -4.97 11.13 16.97
N THR A 380 -4.67 10.81 18.22
CA THR A 380 -5.23 9.69 18.97
C THR A 380 -5.72 10.19 20.33
N ASN A 381 -6.75 9.56 20.90
CA ASN A 381 -7.21 9.83 22.26
C ASN A 381 -7.77 8.53 22.87
N ASP A 382 -7.98 8.51 24.19
CA ASP A 382 -8.37 7.29 24.92
C ASP A 382 -9.72 6.69 24.46
N GLU A 383 -10.60 7.51 23.85
CA GLU A 383 -11.92 7.09 23.36
C GLU A 383 -11.90 6.56 21.92
N LYS A 384 -10.89 6.93 21.12
CA LYS A 384 -10.83 6.68 19.67
C LYS A 384 -9.57 5.90 19.34
N LYS A 385 -9.74 4.67 18.87
CA LYS A 385 -8.67 3.70 18.56
C LYS A 385 -7.73 4.09 17.40
N GLY A 386 -7.60 5.36 17.04
CA GLY A 386 -6.55 5.89 16.15
C GLY A 386 -6.53 5.39 14.69
N ILE A 387 -7.39 4.46 14.31
CA ILE A 387 -7.63 4.02 12.93
C ILE A 387 -8.81 4.80 12.34
N LYS A 388 -8.64 5.38 11.15
CA LYS A 388 -9.64 6.22 10.48
C LYS A 388 -9.83 5.76 9.05
N ILE A 389 -11.08 5.66 8.62
CA ILE A 389 -11.47 5.37 7.25
C ILE A 389 -12.05 6.65 6.65
N ILE A 390 -11.46 7.14 5.57
CA ILE A 390 -12.01 8.24 4.77
C ILE A 390 -12.67 7.65 3.53
N ASP A 391 -13.97 7.82 3.43
CA ASP A 391 -14.80 7.40 2.30
C ASP A 391 -14.76 8.45 1.18
N PHE A 392 -14.29 8.02 0.02
CA PHE A 392 -14.21 8.77 -1.23
C PHE A 392 -15.23 8.28 -2.28
N SER A 393 -16.14 7.37 -1.94
CA SER A 393 -17.05 6.72 -2.90
C SER A 393 -18.03 7.64 -3.62
N GLU A 394 -18.23 8.86 -3.12
CA GLU A 394 -19.01 9.91 -3.76
C GLU A 394 -18.15 11.01 -4.41
N VAL A 395 -16.81 10.89 -4.34
CA VAL A 395 -15.88 11.83 -4.99
C VAL A 395 -15.78 11.46 -6.47
N PRO A 396 -16.00 12.41 -7.40
CA PRO A 396 -15.84 12.17 -8.82
C PRO A 396 -14.40 11.77 -9.19
N SER A 397 -14.25 10.84 -10.14
CA SER A 397 -12.95 10.26 -10.53
C SER A 397 -11.97 11.28 -11.10
N ASP A 398 -12.45 12.34 -11.74
CA ASP A 398 -11.63 13.44 -12.28
C ASP A 398 -11.01 14.33 -11.18
N VAL A 399 -11.57 14.31 -9.98
CA VAL A 399 -11.13 15.14 -8.85
C VAL A 399 -10.43 14.32 -7.77
N LEU A 400 -10.70 13.01 -7.72
CA LEU A 400 -10.12 12.09 -6.74
C LEU A 400 -8.60 12.24 -6.55
N PRO A 401 -7.76 12.37 -7.61
CA PRO A 401 -6.33 12.59 -7.45
C PRO A 401 -6.00 13.87 -6.67
N ILE A 402 -6.73 14.97 -6.90
CA ILE A 402 -6.55 16.23 -6.17
C ILE A 402 -6.83 16.01 -4.68
N VAL A 403 -8.00 15.44 -4.36
CA VAL A 403 -8.47 15.28 -2.97
C VAL A 403 -7.49 14.42 -2.17
N THR A 404 -7.12 13.27 -2.72
CA THR A 404 -6.16 12.35 -2.09
C THR A 404 -4.77 12.98 -1.98
N GLY A 405 -4.32 13.70 -3.01
CA GLY A 405 -3.05 14.41 -3.05
C GLY A 405 -2.94 15.52 -2.00
N ILE A 406 -4.00 16.32 -1.79
CA ILE A 406 -4.05 17.37 -0.75
C ILE A 406 -3.93 16.74 0.63
N ILE A 407 -4.74 15.71 0.92
CA ILE A 407 -4.72 15.04 2.22
C ILE A 407 -3.32 14.48 2.47
N ALA A 408 -2.78 13.71 1.53
CA ALA A 408 -1.45 13.12 1.66
C ALA A 408 -0.36 14.19 1.87
N ARG A 409 -0.39 15.29 1.11
CA ARG A 409 0.55 16.40 1.25
C ARG A 409 0.46 17.06 2.63
N LEU A 410 -0.75 17.40 3.08
CA LEU A 410 -0.94 18.06 4.38
C LEU A 410 -0.45 17.18 5.53
N LEU A 411 -0.78 15.89 5.49
CA LEU A 411 -0.32 14.93 6.50
C LEU A 411 1.21 14.80 6.51
N PHE A 412 1.84 14.84 5.34
CA PHE A 412 3.29 14.81 5.20
C PHE A 412 3.96 16.09 5.68
N GLU A 413 3.43 17.25 5.30
CA GLU A 413 3.96 18.56 5.73
C GLU A 413 3.91 18.70 7.25
N VAL A 414 2.83 18.28 7.89
CA VAL A 414 2.72 18.35 9.36
C VAL A 414 3.84 17.57 10.04
N GLN A 415 4.13 16.34 9.59
CA GLN A 415 5.23 15.55 10.16
C GLN A 415 6.61 16.17 9.91
N ILE A 416 6.81 16.83 8.77
CA ILE A 416 8.05 17.56 8.47
C ILE A 416 8.26 18.70 9.48
N TRP A 417 7.20 19.47 9.74
CA TRP A 417 7.24 20.64 10.61
C TRP A 417 7.14 20.31 12.10
N MET A 418 6.73 19.08 12.46
CA MET A 418 6.80 18.58 13.83
C MET A 418 8.26 18.34 14.26
N ASP A 419 8.53 18.68 15.52
CA ASP A 419 9.79 18.35 16.18
C ASP A 419 10.05 16.85 16.13
N GLU A 420 11.29 16.46 15.84
CA GLU A 420 11.66 15.06 15.60
C GLU A 420 11.26 14.11 16.72
N LYS A 421 11.29 14.58 17.97
CA LYS A 421 10.93 13.80 19.17
C LYS A 421 9.43 13.61 19.37
N GLU A 422 8.62 14.52 18.82
CA GLU A 422 7.16 14.51 18.96
C GLU A 422 6.46 13.83 17.77
N ARG A 423 7.22 13.43 16.75
CA ARG A 423 6.67 12.74 15.57
C ARG A 423 6.02 11.42 15.97
N THR A 424 4.77 11.27 15.58
CA THR A 424 4.02 10.02 15.76
C THR A 424 3.89 9.30 14.41
N PRO A 425 4.34 8.04 14.30
CA PRO A 425 4.24 7.31 13.06
C PRO A 425 2.79 6.99 12.69
N PHE A 426 2.49 6.98 11.39
CA PHE A 426 1.20 6.53 10.87
C PHE A 426 1.32 5.93 9.46
N ALA A 427 0.34 5.11 9.09
CA ALA A 427 0.26 4.50 7.76
C ALA A 427 -0.93 5.05 6.97
N ILE A 428 -0.72 5.33 5.68
CA ILE A 428 -1.76 5.65 4.71
C ILE A 428 -1.99 4.40 3.85
N LEU A 429 -3.16 3.80 3.96
CA LEU A 429 -3.60 2.68 3.13
C LEU A 429 -4.34 3.25 1.93
N CYS A 430 -3.69 3.15 0.78
CA CYS A 430 -4.14 3.66 -0.50
C CYS A 430 -4.97 2.59 -1.21
N ASP A 431 -6.27 2.51 -0.94
CA ASP A 431 -7.13 1.54 -1.64
C ASP A 431 -7.31 1.90 -3.11
N GLU A 432 -7.41 0.89 -3.97
CA GLU A 432 -7.66 1.03 -5.41
C GLU A 432 -6.71 2.07 -6.07
N ALA A 433 -5.42 2.03 -5.67
CA ALA A 433 -4.41 3.06 -5.95
C ALA A 433 -4.21 3.38 -7.45
N HIS A 434 -4.48 2.43 -8.35
CA HIS A 434 -4.41 2.65 -9.80
C HIS A 434 -5.40 3.71 -10.31
N LEU A 435 -6.46 4.05 -9.54
CA LEU A 435 -7.41 5.10 -9.93
C LEU A 435 -6.88 6.52 -9.76
N TYR A 436 -5.87 6.74 -8.91
CA TYR A 436 -5.35 8.08 -8.60
C TYR A 436 -3.83 8.20 -8.51
N LEU A 437 -3.09 7.09 -8.55
CA LEU A 437 -1.63 7.05 -8.61
C LEU A 437 -1.15 6.41 -9.93
N PRO A 438 -1.56 6.94 -11.10
CA PRO A 438 -1.26 6.34 -12.39
C PRO A 438 0.24 6.39 -12.72
N ILE A 439 0.64 5.70 -13.79
CA ILE A 439 1.95 5.91 -14.40
C ILE A 439 2.05 7.37 -14.87
N LYS A 440 3.22 7.99 -14.66
CA LYS A 440 3.47 9.41 -14.97
C LYS A 440 3.15 9.82 -16.42
N GLU A 441 3.27 8.89 -17.36
CA GLU A 441 2.99 9.11 -18.78
C GLU A 441 1.49 9.27 -19.06
N ASP A 442 0.65 8.51 -18.34
CA ASP A 442 -0.81 8.52 -18.47
C ASP A 442 -1.47 9.66 -17.66
N ALA A 443 -0.70 10.27 -16.76
CA ALA A 443 -1.18 11.30 -15.85
C ALA A 443 -1.40 12.65 -16.56
N ASP A 444 -2.59 13.23 -16.39
CA ASP A 444 -2.82 14.63 -16.73
C ASP A 444 -2.05 15.60 -15.80
N ASN A 445 -2.12 16.90 -16.06
CA ASN A 445 -1.37 17.88 -15.26
C ASN A 445 -1.77 17.90 -13.77
N ILE A 446 -3.03 17.58 -13.48
CA ILE A 446 -3.59 17.60 -12.13
C ILE A 446 -3.13 16.35 -11.38
N GLN A 447 -3.28 15.19 -12.01
CA GLN A 447 -2.79 13.89 -11.54
C GLN A 447 -1.28 13.91 -11.33
N LYS A 448 -0.50 14.59 -12.18
CA LYS A 448 0.95 14.74 -12.00
C LYS A 448 1.33 15.43 -10.69
N GLN A 449 0.56 16.42 -10.25
CA GLN A 449 0.81 17.11 -8.97
C GLN A 449 0.50 16.18 -7.79
N ALA A 450 -0.67 15.53 -7.82
CA ALA A 450 -1.03 14.55 -6.80
C ALA A 450 -0.02 13.41 -6.72
N LEU A 451 0.34 12.83 -7.86
CA LEU A 451 1.34 11.77 -7.98
C LEU A 451 2.69 12.21 -7.42
N TRP A 452 3.13 13.44 -7.69
CA TRP A 452 4.37 13.97 -7.14
C TRP A 452 4.37 13.97 -5.60
N ASN A 453 3.25 14.35 -4.96
CA ASN A 453 3.12 14.30 -3.50
C ASN A 453 3.31 12.87 -2.96
N PHE A 454 2.65 11.88 -3.57
CA PHE A 454 2.81 10.47 -3.14
C PHE A 454 4.19 9.90 -3.45
N GLU A 455 4.79 10.23 -4.60
CA GLU A 455 6.17 9.81 -4.91
C GLU A 455 7.19 10.40 -3.93
N ARG A 456 6.96 11.62 -3.46
CA ARG A 456 7.78 12.25 -2.42
C ARG A 456 7.62 11.53 -1.09
N ILE A 457 6.39 11.18 -0.69
CA ILE A 457 6.15 10.38 0.52
C ILE A 457 6.80 8.99 0.38
N ALA A 458 6.72 8.34 -0.78
CA ALA A 458 7.35 7.04 -0.99
C ALA A 458 8.89 7.08 -0.88
N LYS A 459 9.51 8.21 -1.21
CA LYS A 459 10.98 8.38 -1.13
C LYS A 459 11.46 8.84 0.24
N GLU A 460 10.71 9.71 0.90
CA GLU A 460 11.15 10.45 2.09
C GLU A 460 10.33 10.11 3.35
N GLY A 461 9.13 9.58 3.20
CA GLY A 461 8.13 9.36 4.27
C GLY A 461 8.66 8.53 5.43
N ARG A 462 9.49 7.53 5.15
CA ARG A 462 10.15 6.70 6.18
C ARG A 462 10.90 7.53 7.22
N LYS A 463 11.59 8.61 6.81
CA LYS A 463 12.34 9.49 7.73
C LYS A 463 11.41 10.25 8.70
N TYR A 464 10.18 10.50 8.27
CA TYR A 464 9.19 11.29 8.99
C TYR A 464 8.09 10.41 9.63
N GLY A 465 8.29 9.09 9.70
CA GLY A 465 7.33 8.17 10.32
C GLY A 465 6.07 7.90 9.49
N ILE A 466 6.10 8.20 8.19
CA ILE A 466 4.94 8.01 7.30
C ILE A 466 5.14 6.78 6.45
N SER A 467 4.17 5.86 6.51
CA SER A 467 4.14 4.67 5.66
C SER A 467 3.06 4.77 4.59
N LEU A 468 3.37 4.31 3.38
CA LEU A 468 2.38 4.03 2.35
C LEU A 468 2.15 2.52 2.25
N VAL A 469 0.88 2.12 2.22
CA VAL A 469 0.45 0.77 1.88
C VAL A 469 -0.40 0.85 0.63
N VAL A 470 0.16 0.46 -0.51
CA VAL A 470 -0.49 0.56 -1.81
C VAL A 470 -1.35 -0.67 -2.06
N ILE A 471 -2.66 -0.49 -2.23
CA ILE A 471 -3.57 -1.60 -2.52
C ILE A 471 -4.11 -1.44 -3.95
N SER A 472 -3.94 -2.46 -4.80
CA SER A 472 -4.38 -2.38 -6.19
C SER A 472 -4.58 -3.75 -6.85
N GLN A 473 -5.52 -3.81 -7.78
CA GLN A 473 -5.74 -4.93 -8.70
C GLN A 473 -4.97 -4.83 -10.01
N ARG A 474 -4.47 -3.63 -10.35
CA ARG A 474 -3.66 -3.35 -11.55
C ARG A 474 -2.31 -2.76 -11.15
N PRO A 475 -1.35 -3.55 -10.65
CA PRO A 475 -0.01 -3.05 -10.39
C PRO A 475 0.66 -2.46 -11.65
N SER A 476 0.30 -2.90 -12.86
CA SER A 476 0.82 -2.30 -14.10
C SER A 476 0.46 -0.82 -14.27
N ASP A 477 -0.65 -0.39 -13.69
CA ASP A 477 -1.21 0.95 -13.90
C ASP A 477 -0.85 1.90 -12.75
N VAL A 478 -0.14 1.42 -11.72
CA VAL A 478 0.34 2.21 -10.58
C VAL A 478 1.74 2.75 -10.86
N SER A 479 2.07 3.94 -10.33
CA SER A 479 3.42 4.50 -10.44
C SER A 479 4.51 3.51 -10.02
N LYS A 480 5.39 3.21 -10.98
CA LYS A 480 6.58 2.37 -10.79
C LYS A 480 7.50 2.94 -9.71
N THR A 481 7.57 4.27 -9.59
CA THR A 481 8.34 4.94 -8.54
C THR A 481 7.86 4.49 -7.17
N ILE A 482 6.54 4.57 -6.92
CA ILE A 482 5.96 4.22 -5.62
C ILE A 482 6.14 2.72 -5.33
N LEU A 483 5.81 1.86 -6.30
CA LEU A 483 5.96 0.40 -6.13
C LEU A 483 7.41 -0.02 -5.89
N SER A 484 8.39 0.65 -6.52
CA SER A 484 9.82 0.38 -6.30
C SER A 484 10.33 0.76 -4.91
N GLN A 485 9.63 1.63 -4.19
CA GLN A 485 9.95 2.00 -2.82
C GLN A 485 9.24 1.11 -1.80
N CYS A 486 8.32 0.23 -2.24
CA CYS A 486 7.70 -0.76 -1.37
C CYS A 486 8.64 -1.94 -1.21
N ASN A 487 9.07 -2.22 0.02
CA ASN A 487 9.90 -3.39 0.31
C ASN A 487 9.08 -4.64 0.60
N ASN A 488 7.83 -4.47 1.05
CA ASN A 488 6.96 -5.55 1.48
C ASN A 488 5.78 -5.72 0.53
N PHE A 489 5.52 -6.95 0.09
CA PHE A 489 4.48 -7.29 -0.86
C PHE A 489 3.64 -8.45 -0.31
N LEU A 490 2.33 -8.26 -0.27
CA LEU A 490 1.34 -9.31 -0.09
C LEU A 490 0.62 -9.46 -1.44
N VAL A 491 1.02 -10.45 -2.22
CA VAL A 491 0.54 -10.64 -3.59
C VAL A 491 -0.45 -11.80 -3.62
N LEU A 492 -1.73 -11.48 -3.71
CA LEU A 492 -2.82 -12.42 -3.92
C LEU A 492 -2.90 -12.81 -5.41
N ARG A 493 -3.88 -13.65 -5.77
CA ARG A 493 -4.06 -14.15 -7.12
C ARG A 493 -3.99 -13.05 -8.20
N LEU A 494 -3.03 -13.18 -9.11
CA LEU A 494 -2.85 -12.33 -10.30
C LEU A 494 -2.74 -13.23 -11.54
N SER A 495 -3.63 -13.02 -12.51
CA SER A 495 -3.66 -13.78 -13.77
C SER A 495 -2.98 -13.06 -14.92
N ASN A 496 -3.04 -11.73 -14.95
CA ASN A 496 -2.55 -10.91 -16.06
C ASN A 496 -1.00 -10.89 -16.14
N ASP A 497 -0.45 -11.12 -17.34
CA ASP A 497 1.01 -11.19 -17.54
C ASP A 497 1.73 -9.85 -17.35
N ARG A 498 1.10 -8.72 -17.70
CA ARG A 498 1.66 -7.38 -17.45
C ARG A 498 1.76 -7.12 -15.95
N ASP A 499 0.72 -7.45 -15.20
CA ASP A 499 0.72 -7.29 -13.75
C ASP A 499 1.78 -8.18 -13.07
N LYS A 500 1.89 -9.45 -13.48
CA LYS A 500 2.92 -10.37 -12.99
C LYS A 500 4.34 -9.89 -13.32
N SER A 501 4.57 -9.35 -14.52
CA SER A 501 5.90 -8.91 -14.94
C SER A 501 6.40 -7.70 -14.15
N VAL A 502 5.50 -6.77 -13.79
CA VAL A 502 5.84 -5.65 -12.88
C VAL A 502 6.35 -6.21 -11.55
N ILE A 503 5.64 -7.15 -10.93
CA ILE A 503 6.05 -7.71 -9.63
C ILE A 503 7.35 -8.51 -9.72
N LYS A 504 7.52 -9.31 -10.78
CA LYS A 504 8.77 -10.03 -11.04
C LYS A 504 9.95 -9.08 -11.23
N SER A 505 9.75 -7.88 -11.77
CA SER A 505 10.82 -6.90 -11.97
C SER A 505 11.25 -6.19 -10.69
N LEU A 506 10.37 -6.13 -9.68
CA LEU A 506 10.63 -5.48 -8.40
C LEU A 506 11.28 -6.41 -7.37
N LEU A 507 11.23 -7.72 -7.60
CA LEU A 507 11.70 -8.73 -6.66
C LEU A 507 13.01 -9.40 -7.16
N PRO A 508 13.89 -9.84 -6.24
CA PRO A 508 15.11 -10.58 -6.58
C PRO A 508 14.84 -11.84 -7.41
N ASP A 509 15.80 -12.23 -8.25
CA ASP A 509 15.67 -13.38 -9.17
C ASP A 509 15.34 -14.70 -8.46
N ALA A 510 15.93 -14.94 -7.28
CA ALA A 510 15.66 -16.13 -6.46
C ALA A 510 14.17 -16.29 -6.09
N LEU A 511 13.39 -15.19 -6.11
CA LEU A 511 11.98 -15.19 -5.75
C LEU A 511 11.06 -15.27 -6.97
N LYS A 512 11.60 -15.28 -8.20
CA LYS A 512 10.76 -15.33 -9.40
C LYS A 512 10.00 -16.66 -9.53
N GLY A 513 10.58 -17.76 -9.04
CA GLY A 513 9.95 -19.08 -9.08
C GLY A 513 8.67 -19.19 -8.25
N ILE A 514 8.63 -18.58 -7.05
CA ILE A 514 7.40 -18.60 -6.24
C ILE A 514 6.28 -17.80 -6.91
N LEU A 515 6.62 -16.74 -7.65
CA LEU A 515 5.66 -15.88 -8.35
C LEU A 515 5.01 -16.55 -9.56
N ASP A 516 5.57 -17.65 -10.08
CA ASP A 516 4.93 -18.45 -11.12
C ASP A 516 3.63 -19.12 -10.62
N GLN A 517 3.47 -19.23 -9.30
CA GLN A 517 2.27 -19.79 -8.67
C GLN A 517 1.12 -18.78 -8.56
N LEU A 518 1.35 -17.48 -8.81
CA LEU A 518 0.33 -16.42 -8.68
C LEU A 518 -1.01 -16.69 -9.38
N PRO A 519 -1.05 -17.29 -10.59
CA PRO A 519 -2.31 -17.59 -11.27
C PRO A 519 -3.12 -18.72 -10.61
N ILE A 520 -2.44 -19.61 -9.87
CA ILE A 520 -2.99 -20.85 -9.30
C ILE A 520 -3.43 -20.66 -7.84
N LEU A 521 -3.08 -19.52 -7.22
CA LEU A 521 -3.54 -19.17 -5.88
C LEU A 521 -5.07 -19.20 -5.79
N ASP A 522 -5.58 -19.74 -4.69
CA ASP A 522 -7.00 -19.72 -4.38
C ASP A 522 -7.41 -18.37 -3.76
N ILE A 523 -8.72 -18.16 -3.64
CA ILE A 523 -9.26 -16.97 -2.97
C ILE A 523 -8.83 -16.97 -1.51
N GLY A 524 -8.29 -15.84 -1.04
CA GLY A 524 -7.76 -15.73 0.32
C GLY A 524 -6.38 -16.32 0.52
N GLU A 525 -5.67 -16.69 -0.55
CA GLU A 525 -4.24 -16.98 -0.49
C GLU A 525 -3.40 -15.81 -1.01
N ALA A 526 -2.21 -15.65 -0.43
CA ALA A 526 -1.25 -14.63 -0.82
C ALA A 526 0.17 -15.19 -0.81
N ILE A 527 1.04 -14.63 -1.63
CA ILE A 527 2.49 -14.77 -1.48
C ILE A 527 2.98 -13.54 -0.71
N ALA A 528 3.56 -13.78 0.45
CA ALA A 528 4.20 -12.74 1.24
C ALA A 528 5.69 -12.68 0.89
N VAL A 529 6.16 -11.49 0.52
CA VAL A 529 7.55 -11.21 0.15
C VAL A 529 7.99 -9.90 0.80
N GLY A 530 9.24 -9.81 1.21
CA GLY A 530 9.81 -8.58 1.77
C GLY A 530 10.70 -8.89 2.96
N ASP A 531 10.96 -7.89 3.79
CA ASP A 531 11.71 -8.05 5.03
C ASP A 531 10.83 -8.15 6.28
N ALA A 532 9.53 -7.91 6.14
CA ALA A 532 8.53 -8.17 7.17
C ALA A 532 8.27 -9.66 7.40
N ILE A 533 8.60 -10.51 6.43
CA ILE A 533 8.53 -11.97 6.56
C ILE A 533 9.92 -12.58 6.47
N LEU A 534 10.15 -13.66 7.23
CA LEU A 534 11.47 -14.30 7.31
C LEU A 534 11.93 -14.80 5.94
N LEU A 535 11.12 -15.69 5.37
CA LEU A 535 11.27 -16.25 4.05
C LEU A 535 10.03 -15.94 3.21
N PRO A 536 10.19 -15.67 1.92
CA PRO A 536 9.08 -15.57 0.99
C PRO A 536 8.24 -16.86 1.02
N SER A 537 6.94 -16.72 1.22
CA SER A 537 6.09 -17.87 1.52
C SER A 537 4.66 -17.65 1.03
N ARG A 538 4.01 -18.74 0.63
CA ARG A 538 2.57 -18.75 0.38
C ARG A 538 1.84 -18.88 1.72
N ILE A 539 0.91 -17.97 1.96
CA ILE A 539 0.11 -17.88 3.17
C ILE A 539 -1.38 -17.96 2.81
N LYS A 540 -2.15 -18.57 3.70
CA LYS A 540 -3.61 -18.54 3.68
C LYS A 540 -4.07 -17.49 4.67
N LEU A 541 -4.76 -16.47 4.16
CA LEU A 541 -5.25 -15.36 4.96
C LEU A 541 -6.27 -15.85 5.98
N LYS A 542 -6.19 -15.31 7.20
CA LYS A 542 -7.23 -15.46 8.21
C LYS A 542 -8.53 -14.81 7.73
N VAL A 543 -9.67 -15.27 8.23
CA VAL A 543 -10.95 -14.60 8.01
C VAL A 543 -11.10 -13.49 9.06
N PRO A 544 -11.31 -12.21 8.67
CA PRO A 544 -11.51 -11.13 9.62
C PRO A 544 -12.84 -11.31 10.37
N GLN A 545 -12.86 -10.90 11.63
CA GLN A 545 -14.07 -10.93 12.46
C GLN A 545 -15.12 -9.95 11.90
N LEU A 546 -14.69 -8.71 11.63
CA LEU A 546 -15.49 -7.72 10.92
C LEU A 546 -15.16 -7.77 9.43
N LYS A 547 -16.10 -8.31 8.65
CA LYS A 547 -15.92 -8.48 7.21
C LYS A 547 -16.18 -7.17 6.46
N PRO A 548 -15.36 -6.81 5.47
CA PRO A 548 -15.68 -5.71 4.56
C PRO A 548 -16.95 -6.05 3.76
N ILE A 549 -17.65 -5.03 3.30
CA ILE A 549 -18.85 -5.18 2.48
C ILE A 549 -18.44 -5.80 1.14
N SER A 550 -18.86 -7.04 0.90
CA SER A 550 -18.52 -7.76 -0.34
C SER A 550 -19.12 -7.05 -1.56
N ALA A 551 -18.25 -6.74 -2.53
CA ALA A 551 -18.66 -6.29 -3.85
C ALA A 551 -19.31 -7.41 -4.68
N THR A 552 -18.98 -8.68 -4.42
CA THR A 552 -19.52 -9.82 -5.19
C THR A 552 -20.94 -10.14 -4.72
N LYS A 553 -21.88 -10.19 -5.68
CA LYS A 553 -23.29 -10.54 -5.49
C LYS A 553 -23.60 -11.89 -6.13
N ASP A 554 -24.41 -12.71 -5.47
CA ASP A 554 -24.81 -14.03 -5.97
C ASP A 554 -26.00 -13.91 -6.92
N PHE A 555 -25.73 -13.40 -8.13
CA PHE A 555 -26.74 -13.05 -9.14
C PHE A 555 -27.83 -14.12 -9.32
N TRP A 556 -27.47 -15.39 -9.50
CA TRP A 556 -28.43 -16.47 -9.76
C TRP A 556 -29.40 -16.68 -8.58
N SER A 557 -28.88 -16.69 -7.35
CA SER A 557 -29.70 -16.87 -6.15
C SER A 557 -30.51 -15.62 -5.81
N GLU A 558 -29.95 -14.42 -6.02
CA GLU A 558 -30.68 -13.17 -5.79
C GLU A 558 -31.78 -12.98 -6.83
N TRP A 559 -31.57 -13.34 -8.10
CA TRP A 559 -32.62 -13.26 -9.12
C TRP A 559 -33.80 -14.21 -8.85
N ASP A 560 -33.54 -15.37 -8.25
CA ASP A 560 -34.59 -16.34 -7.88
C ASP A 560 -35.35 -15.89 -6.61
N ASN A 561 -34.64 -15.37 -5.62
CA ASN A 561 -35.19 -15.13 -4.28
C ASN A 561 -35.58 -13.67 -3.99
N LYS A 562 -35.12 -12.71 -4.79
CA LYS A 562 -35.28 -11.27 -4.51
C LYS A 562 -35.95 -10.57 -5.68
N LYS A 563 -37.22 -10.20 -5.49
CA LYS A 563 -37.93 -9.35 -6.45
C LYS A 563 -37.32 -7.95 -6.51
N VAL A 564 -37.26 -7.40 -7.71
CA VAL A 564 -36.81 -6.02 -7.94
C VAL A 564 -37.77 -5.04 -7.27
N ASP A 565 -37.22 -4.14 -6.47
CA ASP A 565 -37.97 -3.05 -5.85
C ASP A 565 -37.91 -1.77 -6.70
N ASN A 566 -38.97 -1.51 -7.46
CA ASN A 566 -39.08 -0.32 -8.30
C ASN A 566 -39.11 0.99 -7.48
N ILE A 567 -39.52 0.96 -6.21
CA ILE A 567 -39.51 2.14 -5.33
C ILE A 567 -38.05 2.47 -4.97
N ALA A 568 -37.25 1.46 -4.65
CA ALA A 568 -35.82 1.64 -4.41
C ALA A 568 -35.10 2.17 -5.66
N ILE A 569 -35.46 1.70 -6.87
CA ILE A 569 -34.93 2.24 -8.12
C ILE A 569 -35.32 3.71 -8.29
N ALA A 570 -36.59 4.07 -8.08
CA ALA A 570 -37.02 5.46 -8.16
C ALA A 570 -36.28 6.36 -7.15
N LYS A 571 -36.06 5.89 -5.92
CA LYS A 571 -35.24 6.58 -4.92
C LYS A 571 -33.78 6.71 -5.39
N ALA A 572 -33.22 5.67 -6.01
CA ALA A 572 -31.86 5.69 -6.55
C ALA A 572 -31.72 6.71 -7.70
N VAL A 573 -32.73 6.89 -8.55
CA VAL A 573 -32.76 7.93 -9.58
C VAL A 573 -32.70 9.34 -8.96
N GLU A 574 -33.43 9.57 -7.86
CA GLU A 574 -33.33 10.84 -7.13
C GLU A 574 -31.94 11.03 -6.50
N ASN A 575 -31.36 9.97 -5.91
CA ASN A 575 -29.99 10.01 -5.41
C ASN A 575 -28.97 10.29 -6.52
N MET A 576 -29.17 9.74 -7.72
CA MET A 576 -28.34 10.01 -8.91
C MET A 576 -28.46 11.47 -9.35
N ARG A 577 -29.65 12.06 -9.32
CA ARG A 577 -29.86 13.49 -9.62
C ARG A 577 -29.18 14.39 -8.60
N CYS A 578 -29.25 14.04 -7.32
CA CYS A 578 -28.61 14.79 -6.24
C CYS A 578 -27.12 14.49 -6.08
N GLN A 579 -26.58 13.46 -6.75
CA GLN A 579 -25.20 12.98 -6.60
C GLN A 579 -24.84 12.71 -5.11
N THR A 580 -25.76 12.13 -4.35
CA THR A 580 -25.59 11.81 -2.93
C THR A 580 -26.47 10.63 -2.55
N LYS A 581 -25.94 9.65 -1.82
CA LYS A 581 -26.72 8.52 -1.31
C LYS A 581 -27.48 8.96 -0.04
N LYS A 582 -28.82 9.00 -0.09
CA LYS A 582 -29.71 9.31 1.04
C LYS A 582 -30.24 8.09 1.79
#